data_AF-A0A924I3Y0-F1
#
_entry.id   AF-A0A924I3Y0-F1
#
_cell.length_a   1.000
_cell.length_b   1.000
_cell.length_c   1.000
_cell.angle_alpha   90.00
_cell.angle_beta   90.00
_cell.angle_gamma   90.00
#
_symmetry.space_group_name_H-M   'P 1'
#
loop_
_entity.id
_entity.type
_entity.pdbx_description
1 polymer ?
#
loop_
_entity_poly.entity_id
_entity_poly.type
_entity_poly.pdbx_seq_one_letter_code
_entity_poly.pdbx_strand_id
1 'polypeptide(L)'
;MFKPIIRAAVVVTGLSLAASVQAAPLLFTLEGSRSAVFQLDSNPIPNSFTTLQTNFNNVAGTFGGVDSVASLINFGRSDGIFSAAALNILAPNIGFTQFSGPEIFTGTTADPIFSVGVFNLNNPFFGGPATLTITAISGGGGGMGTAVPEPASWALLITGFGMIGIFARRRNQSALAA
;
A
#
# COMPACT_ATOMS: atom_id res chain seq x y z
N MET A 1 -69.26 2.06 8.43
CA MET A 1 -68.38 1.89 7.25
C MET A 1 -67.26 2.91 7.34
N PHE A 2 -66.07 2.56 7.86
CA PHE A 2 -64.80 3.29 7.64
C PHE A 2 -63.63 2.36 8.03
N LYS A 3 -62.68 2.11 7.12
CA LYS A 3 -61.45 1.33 7.32
C LYS A 3 -60.26 2.30 7.43
N PRO A 4 -59.30 2.13 8.36
CA PRO A 4 -58.09 2.93 8.37
C PRO A 4 -57.04 2.34 7.42
N ILE A 5 -56.48 3.18 6.55
CA ILE A 5 -55.36 2.85 5.66
C ILE A 5 -54.07 3.27 6.38
N ILE A 6 -53.27 2.30 6.80
CA ILE A 6 -51.93 2.54 7.35
C ILE A 6 -50.96 2.78 6.18
N ARG A 7 -50.38 3.98 6.11
CA ARG A 7 -49.30 4.30 5.17
C ARG A 7 -47.96 3.97 5.83
N ALA A 8 -47.24 2.99 5.29
CA ALA A 8 -45.87 2.70 5.68
C ALA A 8 -44.92 3.65 4.94
N ALA A 9 -44.19 4.50 5.68
CA ALA A 9 -43.10 5.29 5.14
C ALA A 9 -41.82 4.45 5.18
N VAL A 10 -41.25 4.15 4.02
CA VAL A 10 -39.92 3.53 3.91
C VAL A 10 -38.90 4.66 3.89
N VAL A 11 -38.13 4.79 4.97
CA VAL A 11 -36.96 5.66 5.02
C VAL A 11 -35.76 4.85 4.55
N VAL A 12 -35.22 5.17 3.39
CA VAL A 12 -33.93 4.63 2.92
C VAL A 12 -32.85 5.61 3.39
N THR A 13 -32.19 5.29 4.50
CA THR A 13 -30.95 5.95 4.91
C THR A 13 -29.83 5.48 4.00
N GLY A 14 -29.28 6.38 3.18
CA GLY A 14 -28.09 6.10 2.37
C GLY A 14 -26.89 5.85 3.27
N LEU A 15 -26.37 4.62 3.26
CA LEU A 15 -25.03 4.34 3.81
C LEU A 15 -24.00 4.97 2.88
N SER A 16 -23.42 6.10 3.30
CA SER A 16 -22.15 6.57 2.75
C SER A 16 -21.05 5.64 3.27
N LEU A 17 -20.58 4.72 2.42
CA LEU A 17 -19.38 3.94 2.70
C LEU A 17 -18.18 4.89 2.65
N ALA A 18 -17.60 5.21 3.81
CA ALA A 18 -16.30 5.87 3.86
C ALA A 18 -15.27 4.88 3.27
N ALA A 19 -14.75 5.17 2.09
CA ALA A 19 -13.55 4.50 1.61
C ALA A 19 -12.44 4.86 2.59
N SER A 20 -11.88 3.87 3.29
CA SER A 20 -10.65 4.07 4.03
C SER A 20 -9.58 4.53 3.05
N VAL A 21 -8.98 5.68 3.29
CA VAL A 21 -7.75 6.13 2.61
C VAL A 21 -6.63 5.22 3.11
N GLN A 22 -6.61 3.97 2.65
CA GLN A 22 -5.59 3.00 2.99
C GLN A 22 -4.35 3.32 2.14
N ALA A 23 -3.18 3.32 2.78
CA ALA A 23 -1.90 3.47 2.12
C ALA A 23 -1.74 2.39 1.04
N ALA A 24 -1.41 2.80 -0.20
CA ALA A 24 -1.31 1.88 -1.31
C ALA A 24 0.10 1.28 -1.36
N PRO A 25 0.27 -0.05 -1.43
CA PRO A 25 1.59 -0.66 -1.51
C PRO A 25 2.28 -0.30 -2.83
N LEU A 26 3.56 0.06 -2.75
CA LEU A 26 4.43 0.35 -3.88
C LEU A 26 5.53 -0.70 -3.98
N LEU A 27 5.85 -1.10 -5.20
CA LEU A 27 7.00 -1.95 -5.51
C LEU A 27 8.20 -1.06 -5.87
N PHE A 28 9.32 -1.30 -5.20
CA PHE A 28 10.59 -0.64 -5.45
C PHE A 28 11.54 -1.65 -6.11
N THR A 29 11.94 -1.39 -7.35
CA THR A 29 12.86 -2.23 -8.12
C THR A 29 14.11 -1.42 -8.44
N LEU A 30 15.23 -1.78 -7.83
CA LEU A 30 16.55 -1.23 -8.09
C LEU A 30 17.30 -2.16 -9.04
N GLU A 31 17.82 -1.61 -10.15
CA GLU A 31 18.63 -2.32 -11.14
C GLU A 31 19.91 -1.54 -11.47
N GLY A 32 20.94 -2.22 -11.97
CA GLY A 32 22.23 -1.60 -12.34
C GLY A 32 23.37 -2.05 -11.43
N SER A 33 24.08 -1.10 -10.81
CA SER A 33 25.25 -1.40 -9.97
C SER A 33 24.94 -2.26 -8.72
N ARG A 34 23.69 -2.28 -8.28
CA ARG A 34 23.12 -3.25 -7.33
C ARG A 34 21.72 -3.64 -7.78
N SER A 35 21.24 -4.78 -7.30
CA SER A 35 19.86 -5.21 -7.49
C SER A 35 19.14 -5.36 -6.16
N ALA A 36 17.94 -4.81 -6.08
CA ALA A 36 17.05 -4.99 -4.92
C ALA A 36 15.58 -4.87 -5.34
N VAL A 37 14.71 -5.68 -4.75
CA VAL A 37 13.26 -5.60 -4.94
C VAL A 37 12.60 -5.67 -3.57
N PHE A 38 11.82 -4.67 -3.20
CA PHE A 38 11.11 -4.63 -1.93
C PHE A 38 9.83 -3.80 -2.04
N GLN A 39 8.99 -3.85 -1.00
CA GLN A 39 7.73 -3.10 -0.96
C GLN A 39 7.68 -2.20 0.26
N LEU A 40 7.08 -1.03 0.09
CA LEU A 40 6.68 -0.13 1.16
C LEU A 40 5.34 0.49 0.77
N ASP A 41 4.58 0.94 1.76
CA ASP A 41 3.38 1.72 1.48
C ASP A 41 3.72 3.07 0.82
N SER A 42 2.75 3.70 0.15
CA SER A 42 2.90 5.00 -0.49
C SER A 42 3.19 6.13 0.49
N ASN A 43 2.71 6.00 1.72
CA ASN A 43 2.92 6.93 2.83
C ASN A 43 3.16 6.17 4.15
N PRO A 44 4.28 5.44 4.26
CA PRO A 44 4.54 4.56 5.39
C PRO A 44 5.01 5.38 6.60
N ILE A 45 4.71 4.88 7.80
CA ILE A 45 5.28 5.41 9.04
C ILE A 45 6.73 4.91 9.17
N PRO A 46 7.74 5.78 9.22
CA PRO A 46 9.14 5.36 9.38
C PRO A 46 9.42 4.74 10.75
N ASN A 47 10.41 3.85 10.82
CA ASN A 47 10.91 3.38 12.11
C ASN A 47 11.66 4.49 12.86
N SER A 48 12.38 5.34 12.12
CA SER A 48 13.02 6.54 12.65
C SER A 48 13.27 7.55 11.52
N PHE A 49 13.49 8.81 11.87
CA PHE A 49 13.76 9.86 10.90
C PHE A 49 14.67 10.93 11.49
N THR A 50 15.38 11.64 10.60
CA THR A 50 16.12 12.86 10.89
C THR A 50 15.52 14.01 10.09
N THR A 51 16.13 15.19 10.09
CA THR A 51 15.70 16.29 9.22
C THR A 51 15.84 15.98 7.74
N LEU A 52 16.78 15.11 7.36
CA LEU A 52 17.11 14.84 5.95
C LEU A 52 16.81 13.41 5.50
N GLN A 53 16.46 12.50 6.42
CA GLN A 53 16.30 11.10 6.09
C GLN A 53 15.14 10.43 6.81
N THR A 54 14.52 9.48 6.11
CA THR A 54 13.55 8.52 6.67
C THR A 54 14.15 7.12 6.66
N ASN A 55 13.93 6.33 7.71
CA ASN A 55 14.54 5.01 7.90
C ASN A 55 13.48 3.93 8.11
N PHE A 56 13.69 2.81 7.43
CA PHE A 56 12.90 1.58 7.53
C PHE A 56 13.84 0.42 7.88
N ASN A 57 13.51 -0.29 8.95
CA ASN A 57 14.26 -1.43 9.45
C ASN A 57 13.53 -2.71 9.07
N ASN A 58 14.30 -3.79 8.94
CA ASN A 58 13.77 -5.14 8.75
C ASN A 58 12.84 -5.27 7.53
N VAL A 59 13.19 -4.61 6.42
CA VAL A 59 12.38 -4.64 5.19
C VAL A 59 12.67 -5.91 4.41
N ALA A 60 11.66 -6.78 4.27
CA ALA A 60 11.76 -7.99 3.48
C ALA A 60 11.80 -7.67 1.97
N GLY A 61 12.55 -8.48 1.23
CA GLY A 61 12.68 -8.32 -0.22
C GLY A 61 13.72 -9.28 -0.80
N THR A 62 14.03 -9.06 -2.06
CA THR A 62 15.10 -9.78 -2.76
C THR A 62 16.27 -8.83 -2.94
N PHE A 63 17.43 -9.14 -2.38
CA PHE A 63 18.63 -8.29 -2.42
C PHE A 63 19.77 -9.07 -3.08
N GLY A 64 20.33 -8.55 -4.18
CA GLY A 64 21.32 -9.28 -4.95
C GLY A 64 20.77 -10.55 -5.61
N GLY A 65 19.46 -10.60 -5.87
CA GLY A 65 18.78 -11.79 -6.42
C GLY A 65 18.46 -12.89 -5.41
N VAL A 66 18.66 -12.64 -4.11
CA VAL A 66 18.39 -13.62 -3.05
C VAL A 66 17.41 -13.04 -2.03
N ASP A 67 16.40 -13.82 -1.66
CA ASP A 67 15.42 -13.43 -0.64
C ASP A 67 16.10 -13.24 0.71
N SER A 68 15.87 -12.07 1.31
CA SER A 68 16.47 -11.69 2.56
C SER A 68 15.70 -10.53 3.21
N VAL A 69 16.24 -10.02 4.31
CA VAL A 69 15.70 -8.87 5.02
C VAL A 69 16.80 -7.82 5.09
N ALA A 70 16.55 -6.64 4.53
CA ALA A 70 17.42 -5.49 4.73
C ALA A 70 17.29 -5.02 6.18
N SER A 71 18.42 -4.86 6.87
CA SER A 71 18.43 -4.28 8.22
C SER A 71 18.16 -2.78 8.20
N LEU A 72 18.45 -2.12 7.06
CA LEU A 72 18.16 -0.70 6.85
C LEU A 72 17.84 -0.43 5.38
N ILE A 73 16.74 0.29 5.15
CA ILE A 73 16.48 1.05 3.92
C ILE A 73 16.23 2.49 4.34
N ASN A 74 16.91 3.44 3.72
CA ASN A 74 16.78 4.85 4.04
C ASN A 74 16.65 5.67 2.77
N PHE A 75 15.77 6.66 2.81
CA PHE A 75 15.59 7.62 1.73
C PHE A 75 15.88 9.02 2.23
N GLY A 76 16.69 9.74 1.46
CA GLY A 76 17.11 11.08 1.80
C GLY A 76 16.46 12.15 0.94
N ARG A 77 16.50 13.36 1.47
CA ARG A 77 16.13 14.60 0.79
C ARG A 77 17.21 15.66 0.95
N SER A 78 17.00 16.78 0.30
CA SER A 78 17.76 18.01 0.46
C SER A 78 16.97 19.04 1.28
N ASP A 79 17.67 19.89 2.02
CA ASP A 79 17.09 21.09 2.67
C ASP A 79 17.45 22.39 1.93
N GLY A 80 18.02 22.26 0.72
CA GLY A 80 18.54 23.37 -0.09
C GLY A 80 20.00 23.76 0.23
N ILE A 81 20.59 23.26 1.32
CA ILE A 81 21.98 23.51 1.70
C ILE A 81 22.78 22.19 1.70
N PHE A 82 22.19 21.15 2.28
CA PHE A 82 22.73 19.80 2.36
C PHE A 82 21.81 18.82 1.64
N SER A 83 22.40 17.82 0.99
CA SER A 83 21.66 16.72 0.36
C SER A 83 22.09 15.40 0.97
N ALA A 84 21.14 14.67 1.56
CA ALA A 84 21.37 13.29 1.94
C ALA A 84 21.40 12.39 0.69
N ALA A 85 21.94 11.18 0.84
CA ALA A 85 21.81 10.16 -0.20
C ALA A 85 20.33 9.86 -0.48
N ALA A 86 19.97 9.75 -1.76
CA ALA A 86 18.60 9.47 -2.19
C ALA A 86 18.13 8.10 -1.71
N LEU A 87 19.03 7.11 -1.69
CA LEU A 87 18.74 5.75 -1.23
C LEU A 87 19.98 5.14 -0.55
N ASN A 88 19.80 4.57 0.63
CA ASN A 88 20.74 3.65 1.27
C ASN A 88 20.07 2.30 1.49
N ILE A 89 20.79 1.21 1.25
CA ILE A 89 20.35 -0.15 1.60
C ILE A 89 21.49 -0.85 2.35
N LEU A 90 21.15 -1.51 3.46
CA LEU A 90 22.02 -2.45 4.14
C LEU A 90 21.30 -3.81 4.20
N ALA A 91 21.82 -4.78 3.46
CA ALA A 91 21.32 -6.15 3.48
C ALA A 91 22.48 -7.16 3.42
N PRO A 92 22.32 -8.38 3.96
CA PRO A 92 23.40 -9.36 4.04
C PRO A 92 24.11 -9.63 2.71
N ASN A 93 23.35 -9.65 1.60
CA ASN A 93 23.84 -10.12 0.31
C ASN A 93 24.43 -9.01 -0.58
N ILE A 94 24.15 -7.74 -0.28
CA ILE A 94 24.66 -6.59 -1.06
C ILE A 94 25.49 -5.61 -0.21
N GLY A 95 25.64 -5.88 1.09
CA GLY A 95 26.33 -5.02 2.04
C GLY A 95 25.64 -3.66 2.21
N PHE A 96 26.40 -2.68 2.68
CA PHE A 96 25.98 -1.28 2.64
C PHE A 96 26.16 -0.72 1.22
N THR A 97 25.08 -0.18 0.66
CA THR A 97 25.10 0.54 -0.61
C THR A 97 24.41 1.88 -0.46
N GLN A 98 24.99 2.90 -1.08
CA GLN A 98 24.51 4.28 -1.05
C GLN A 98 24.37 4.80 -2.49
N PHE A 99 23.30 5.54 -2.73
CA PHE A 99 22.99 6.14 -4.01
C PHE A 99 22.64 7.63 -3.84
N SER A 100 23.26 8.45 -4.68
CA SER A 100 22.86 9.84 -4.91
C SER A 100 21.86 9.89 -6.07
N GLY A 101 20.95 10.86 -6.06
CA GLY A 101 19.93 10.98 -7.09
C GLY A 101 18.88 12.04 -6.73
N PRO A 102 17.80 12.14 -7.52
CA PRO A 102 16.67 13.01 -7.21
C PRO A 102 15.92 12.54 -5.94
N GLU A 103 15.19 13.46 -5.33
CA GLU A 103 14.25 13.13 -4.25
C GLU A 103 13.10 12.28 -4.81
N ILE A 104 12.80 11.17 -4.12
CA ILE A 104 11.80 10.20 -4.58
C ILE A 104 10.51 10.25 -3.76
N PHE A 105 10.43 11.16 -2.80
CA PHE A 105 9.27 11.35 -1.94
C PHE A 105 9.06 12.84 -1.64
N THR A 106 7.80 13.18 -1.38
CA THR A 106 7.37 14.49 -0.90
C THR A 106 6.97 14.40 0.58
N GLY A 107 6.40 15.46 1.16
CA GLY A 107 6.00 15.47 2.56
C GLY A 107 7.17 15.70 3.53
N THR A 108 7.08 15.19 4.76
CA THR A 108 8.17 15.31 5.75
C THR A 108 8.97 14.00 5.83
N THR A 109 10.15 14.01 6.46
CA THR A 109 10.88 12.76 6.72
C THR A 109 10.17 11.87 7.74
N ALA A 110 9.28 12.45 8.56
CA ALA A 110 8.41 11.73 9.49
C ALA A 110 7.14 11.19 8.83
N ASP A 111 6.71 11.81 7.73
CA ASP A 111 5.51 11.46 6.97
C ASP A 111 5.82 11.57 5.46
N PRO A 112 6.61 10.61 4.93
CA PRO A 112 7.05 10.63 3.54
C PRO A 112 5.93 10.17 2.61
N ILE A 113 5.78 10.83 1.45
CA ILE A 113 4.84 10.40 0.40
C ILE A 113 5.64 10.05 -0.85
N PHE A 114 5.80 8.76 -1.14
CA PHE A 114 6.61 8.28 -2.25
C PHE A 114 5.96 8.53 -3.61
N SER A 115 6.79 8.96 -4.56
CA SER A 115 6.39 9.22 -5.95
C SER A 115 6.61 7.98 -6.80
N VAL A 116 5.58 7.54 -7.53
CA VAL A 116 5.71 6.54 -8.60
C VAL A 116 6.52 7.13 -9.75
N GLY A 117 7.43 6.34 -10.33
CA GLY A 117 8.28 6.80 -11.42
C GLY A 117 9.55 6.00 -11.59
N VAL A 118 10.41 6.49 -12.48
CA VAL A 118 11.74 5.94 -12.76
C VAL A 118 12.78 6.99 -12.39
N PHE A 119 13.70 6.63 -11.50
CA PHE A 119 14.69 7.53 -10.93
C PHE A 119 16.09 7.03 -11.26
N ASN A 120 16.88 7.88 -11.93
CA ASN A 120 18.27 7.60 -12.19
C ASN A 120 19.10 7.90 -10.95
N LEU A 121 19.81 6.90 -10.47
CA LEU A 121 20.65 6.93 -9.30
C LEU A 121 22.11 6.70 -9.68
N ASN A 122 23.02 7.21 -8.86
CA ASN A 122 24.46 6.97 -9.02
C ASN A 122 25.05 6.54 -7.68
N ASN A 123 25.85 5.46 -7.67
CA ASN A 123 26.58 5.04 -6.49
C ASN A 123 27.95 5.76 -6.43
N PRO A 124 28.15 6.72 -5.50
CA PRO A 124 29.38 7.51 -5.47
C PRO A 124 30.61 6.74 -4.93
N PHE A 125 30.44 5.55 -4.33
CA PHE A 125 31.53 4.82 -3.69
C PHE A 125 31.95 3.55 -4.42
N PHE A 126 30.99 2.83 -5.00
CA PHE A 126 31.20 1.50 -5.56
C PHE A 126 30.87 1.43 -7.05
N GLY A 127 30.73 2.59 -7.70
CA GLY A 127 30.90 2.75 -9.14
C GLY A 127 29.83 2.07 -9.96
N GLY A 128 28.72 2.77 -10.18
CA GLY A 128 27.89 2.51 -11.34
C GLY A 128 26.49 3.10 -11.23
N PRO A 129 25.92 3.51 -12.37
CA PRO A 129 24.54 3.97 -12.41
C PRO A 129 23.61 2.84 -11.94
N ALA A 130 22.51 3.25 -11.33
CA ALA A 130 21.41 2.38 -11.01
C ALA A 130 20.10 3.08 -11.35
N THR A 131 19.07 2.30 -11.61
CA THR A 131 17.73 2.81 -11.87
C THR A 131 16.81 2.26 -10.79
N LEU A 132 16.15 3.16 -10.06
CA LEU A 132 15.08 2.81 -9.15
C LEU A 132 13.74 3.04 -9.85
N THR A 133 12.98 1.98 -10.03
CA THR A 133 11.61 2.04 -10.54
C THR A 133 10.66 1.82 -9.38
N ILE A 134 9.73 2.76 -9.18
CA ILE A 134 8.68 2.69 -8.18
C ILE A 134 7.35 2.56 -8.91
N THR A 135 6.62 1.47 -8.68
CA THR A 135 5.31 1.23 -9.30
C THR A 135 4.24 1.00 -8.25
N ALA A 136 3.02 1.47 -8.52
CA ALA A 136 1.88 1.11 -7.70
C ALA A 136 1.52 -0.36 -7.92
N ILE A 137 1.31 -1.10 -6.83
CA ILE A 137 0.77 -2.46 -6.90
C ILE A 137 -0.76 -2.30 -6.94
N SER A 138 -1.32 -2.23 -8.15
CA SER A 138 -2.77 -2.12 -8.34
C SER A 138 -3.44 -3.48 -8.10
N GLY A 139 -4.17 -3.60 -6.99
CA GLY A 139 -4.99 -4.78 -6.67
C GLY A 139 -4.30 -5.75 -5.72
N GLY A 140 -4.94 -6.00 -4.58
CA GLY A 140 -4.39 -6.72 -3.43
C GLY A 140 -3.67 -8.03 -3.78
N GLY A 141 -2.50 -8.23 -3.17
CA GLY A 141 -1.75 -9.50 -3.24
C GLY A 141 -0.23 -9.40 -3.34
N GLY A 142 0.37 -8.23 -3.07
CA GLY A 142 1.83 -8.05 -3.13
C GLY A 142 2.61 -8.54 -1.91
N GLY A 143 1.97 -8.77 -0.76
CA GLY A 143 2.61 -9.31 0.44
C GLY A 143 2.29 -10.79 0.62
N MET A 144 3.28 -11.58 1.00
CA MET A 144 3.14 -12.98 1.46
C MET A 144 2.35 -12.99 2.79
N GLY A 145 1.07 -12.68 2.72
CA GLY A 145 0.16 -12.54 3.84
C GLY A 145 -1.26 -12.74 3.31
N THR A 146 -1.92 -13.73 3.87
CA THR A 146 -3.28 -14.20 3.55
C THR A 146 -4.17 -13.12 2.97
N ALA A 147 -4.66 -13.32 1.73
CA ALA A 147 -5.62 -12.43 1.09
C ALA A 147 -6.88 -12.30 1.98
N VAL A 148 -6.92 -11.24 2.78
CA VAL A 148 -8.14 -10.85 3.50
C VAL A 148 -9.05 -10.23 2.45
N PRO A 149 -10.28 -10.75 2.23
CA PRO A 149 -11.19 -10.15 1.28
C PRO A 149 -11.47 -8.71 1.71
N GLU A 150 -11.37 -7.77 0.77
CA GLU A 150 -11.64 -6.35 1.04
C GLU A 150 -13.08 -6.17 1.58
N PRO A 151 -13.36 -5.14 2.40
CA PRO A 151 -14.68 -4.93 3.01
C PRO A 151 -15.85 -4.92 2.00
N ALA A 152 -15.59 -4.49 0.76
CA ALA A 152 -16.56 -4.53 -0.32
C ALA A 152 -16.96 -5.96 -0.73
N SER A 153 -16.02 -6.91 -0.69
CA SER A 153 -16.27 -8.33 -0.97
C SER A 153 -17.17 -8.97 0.09
N TRP A 154 -16.98 -8.60 1.36
CA TRP A 154 -17.88 -9.00 2.45
C TRP A 154 -19.27 -8.41 2.28
N ALA A 155 -19.36 -7.13 1.91
CA ALA A 155 -20.63 -6.48 1.65
C ALA A 155 -21.40 -7.15 0.49
N LEU A 156 -20.72 -7.50 -0.61
CA LEU A 156 -21.32 -8.22 -1.73
C LEU A 156 -21.78 -9.63 -1.34
N LEU A 157 -21.00 -10.35 -0.52
CA LEU A 157 -21.36 -11.67 -0.02
C LEU A 157 -22.58 -11.62 0.91
N ILE A 158 -22.60 -10.68 1.86
CA ILE A 158 -23.74 -10.46 2.76
C ILE A 158 -24.98 -10.05 1.96
N THR A 159 -24.83 -9.17 0.97
CA THR A 159 -25.94 -8.72 0.11
C THR A 159 -26.48 -9.90 -0.71
N GLY A 160 -25.61 -10.72 -1.29
CA GLY A 160 -25.97 -11.93 -2.03
C GLY A 160 -26.79 -12.91 -1.18
N PHE A 161 -26.28 -13.26 0.02
CA PHE A 161 -26.99 -14.16 0.93
C PHE A 161 -28.28 -13.56 1.50
N GLY A 162 -28.29 -12.25 1.79
CA GLY A 162 -29.48 -11.54 2.24
C GLY A 162 -30.61 -11.57 1.22
N MET A 163 -30.30 -11.34 -0.06
CA MET A 163 -31.28 -11.42 -1.15
C MET A 163 -31.88 -12.83 -1.29
N ILE A 164 -31.05 -13.88 -1.22
CA ILE A 164 -31.52 -15.27 -1.30
C ILE A 164 -32.48 -15.59 -0.14
N GLY A 165 -32.14 -15.20 1.09
CA GLY A 165 -33.00 -15.40 2.26
C GLY A 165 -34.36 -14.68 2.16
N ILE A 166 -34.36 -13.44 1.66
CA ILE A 166 -35.60 -12.67 1.44
C ILE A 166 -36.49 -13.37 0.40
N PHE A 167 -35.93 -13.83 -0.71
CA PHE A 167 -36.68 -14.55 -1.74
C PHE A 167 -37.26 -15.88 -1.23
N ALA A 168 -36.49 -16.65 -0.45
CA ALA A 168 -36.97 -17.91 0.14
C ALA A 168 -38.16 -17.67 1.10
N ARG A 169 -38.10 -16.62 1.93
CA ARG A 169 -39.18 -16.29 2.88
C ARG A 169 -40.49 -15.89 2.20
N ARG A 170 -40.43 -15.16 1.09
CA ARG A 170 -41.63 -14.74 0.34
C ARG A 170 -42.38 -15.91 -0.29
N ARG A 171 -41.65 -16.96 -0.70
CA ARG A 171 -42.26 -18.17 -1.28
C ARG A 171 -43.03 -18.99 -0.25
N ASN A 172 -42.49 -19.11 0.97
CA ASN A 172 -43.17 -19.86 2.04
C ASN A 172 -44.42 -19.15 2.57
N GLN A 173 -44.47 -17.83 2.56
CA GLN A 173 -45.69 -17.09 2.94
C GLN A 173 -46.83 -17.23 1.93
N SER A 174 -46.50 -17.50 0.66
CA SER A 174 -47.50 -17.74 -0.39
C SER A 174 -48.09 -19.16 -0.29
N ALA A 175 -47.39 -20.10 0.35
CA ALA A 175 -47.83 -21.49 0.53
C ALA A 175 -48.69 -21.72 1.79
N LEU A 176 -48.68 -20.78 2.75
CA LEU A 176 -49.50 -20.83 3.97
C LEU A 176 -50.83 -20.04 3.85
N ALA A 177 -51.07 -19.41 2.70
CA ALA A 177 -52.29 -18.65 2.41
C ALA A 177 -53.24 -19.37 1.43
N ALA A 178 -52.99 -20.65 1.16
CA ALA A 178 -53.86 -21.57 0.40
C ALA A 178 -54.33 -22.69 1.34
#